data_AF-A0A9P8LB63-F1
#
_entry.id   AF-A0A9P8LB63-F1
#
_cell.length_a   1.000
_cell.length_b   1.000
_cell.length_c   1.000
_cell.angle_alpha   90.00
_cell.angle_beta   90.00
_cell.angle_gamma   90.00
#
_symmetry.space_group_name_H-M   'P 1'
#
loop_
_entity.id
_entity.type
_entity.pdbx_description
1 polymer ?
#
loop_
_entity_poly.entity_id
_entity_poly.type
_entity_poly.pdbx_seq_one_letter_code
_entity_poly.pdbx_strand_id
1 'polypeptide(L)'
;MTTPPSAVQSLTTLLRHISLDDHEQVLKAADAVLKKSKTEIDALHVKIVALLKLDRYEDALRVVEEGGDLLKEKAALEWAYALYKVGRYTDVEGVVRKAGRGSRGLRHVEAQTCYRLEDFRKAADIYKQLSEDTSGGVENEENDLLINSSATDAQLEWAGQGHLVQKKRPSREDLEVFEMAYNAACGSIARGELAQGEILLRRAKGKYLFSRFLRLREIADGDLCNALEELSDEEKTAEILPITVQQIYVLIKLGKIREAEKLSSEISIERYEVLFS
;
A
#
# COMPACT_ATOMS: atom_id res chain seq x y z
N MET A 1 44.60 22.85 15.31
CA MET A 1 43.36 22.54 16.05
C MET A 1 42.27 22.32 15.02
N THR A 2 41.92 21.06 14.75
CA THR A 2 40.82 20.70 13.85
C THR A 2 39.52 20.75 14.65
N THR A 3 38.59 21.61 14.24
CA THR A 3 37.22 21.61 14.77
C THR A 3 36.60 20.22 14.59
N PRO A 4 36.03 19.60 15.64
CA PRO A 4 35.37 18.31 15.50
C PRO A 4 34.24 18.43 14.46
N PRO A 5 34.07 17.42 13.59
CA PRO A 5 32.99 17.45 12.61
C PRO A 5 31.65 17.56 13.34
N SER A 6 30.74 18.38 12.79
CA SER A 6 29.40 18.52 13.37
C SER A 6 28.69 17.16 13.37
N ALA A 7 27.73 16.95 14.29
CA ALA A 7 26.95 15.72 14.35
C ALA A 7 26.34 15.36 12.98
N VAL A 8 25.92 16.38 12.22
CA VAL A 8 25.42 16.29 10.83
C VAL A 8 26.48 15.76 9.86
N GLN A 9 27.73 16.23 9.93
CA GLN A 9 28.83 15.73 9.10
C GLN A 9 29.19 14.27 9.45
N SER A 10 29.10 13.91 10.74
CA SER A 10 29.35 12.54 11.19
C SER A 10 28.25 11.58 10.72
N LEU A 11 26.98 11.99 10.79
CA LEU A 11 25.84 11.19 10.34
C LEU A 11 25.84 11.01 8.82
N THR A 12 26.08 12.09 8.07
CA THR A 12 26.18 12.03 6.60
C THR A 12 27.31 11.10 6.15
N THR A 13 28.46 11.14 6.84
CA THR A 13 29.59 10.24 6.55
C THR A 13 29.26 8.80 6.89
N LEU A 14 28.61 8.54 8.03
CA LEU A 14 28.16 7.19 8.42
C LEU A 14 27.14 6.62 7.43
N LEU A 15 26.13 7.41 7.04
CA LEU A 15 25.09 7.00 6.09
C LEU A 15 25.65 6.71 4.69
N ARG A 16 26.72 7.38 4.27
CA ARG A 16 27.41 7.08 3.00
C ARG A 16 28.10 5.72 2.97
N HIS A 17 28.39 5.12 4.12
CA HIS A 17 29.05 3.82 4.23
C HIS A 17 28.07 2.65 4.42
N ILE A 18 26.81 2.94 4.73
CA ILE A 18 25.78 1.93 4.90
C ILE A 18 25.17 1.67 3.52
N SER A 19 25.08 0.39 3.12
CA SER A 19 24.31 0.02 1.93
C SER A 19 22.89 0.55 2.13
N LEU A 20 22.30 1.13 1.08
CA LEU A 20 20.98 1.78 1.16
C LEU A 20 19.87 0.86 1.70
N ASP A 21 20.08 -0.46 1.63
CA ASP A 21 19.13 -1.49 2.05
C ASP A 21 19.40 -2.12 3.44
N ASP A 22 20.49 -1.77 4.14
CA ASP A 22 20.71 -2.27 5.52
C ASP A 22 20.15 -1.29 6.55
N HIS A 23 18.82 -1.29 6.66
CA HIS A 23 18.08 -0.38 7.53
C HIS A 23 18.36 -0.64 9.03
N GLU A 24 18.76 -1.85 9.44
CA GLU A 24 19.31 -2.14 10.78
C GLU A 24 20.59 -1.35 11.05
N GLN A 25 21.52 -1.29 10.10
CA GLN A 25 22.75 -0.52 10.25
C GLN A 25 22.46 0.98 10.30
N VAL A 26 21.52 1.48 9.49
CA VAL A 26 21.06 2.88 9.55
C VAL A 26 20.51 3.20 10.93
N LEU A 27 19.66 2.33 11.48
CA LEU A 27 19.10 2.49 12.82
C LEU A 27 20.18 2.53 13.90
N LYS A 28 21.16 1.60 13.86
CA LYS A 28 22.29 1.58 14.80
C LYS A 28 23.14 2.85 14.73
N ALA A 29 23.38 3.37 13.52
CA ALA A 29 24.14 4.60 13.32
C ALA A 29 23.40 5.82 13.88
N ALA A 30 22.10 5.93 13.64
CA ALA A 30 21.27 6.98 14.22
C ALA A 30 21.28 6.93 15.76
N ASP A 31 21.12 5.74 16.35
CA ASP A 31 21.20 5.54 17.80
C ASP A 31 22.57 5.94 18.38
N ALA A 32 23.67 5.70 17.66
CA ALA A 32 25.00 6.12 18.09
C ALA A 32 25.17 7.64 18.16
N VAL A 33 24.53 8.39 17.26
CA VAL A 33 24.48 9.86 17.32
C VAL A 33 23.61 10.32 18.49
N LEU A 34 22.44 9.71 18.67
CA LEU A 34 21.49 10.07 19.72
C LEU A 34 22.01 9.80 21.14
N LYS A 35 22.92 8.83 21.30
CA LYS A 35 23.66 8.63 22.57
C LYS A 35 24.49 9.84 22.98
N LYS A 36 24.98 10.64 22.01
CA LYS A 36 25.76 11.86 22.25
C LYS A 36 24.87 13.10 22.37
N SER A 37 23.78 13.15 21.61
CA SER A 37 22.80 14.24 21.64
C SER A 37 21.39 13.71 21.42
N LYS A 38 20.59 13.63 22.48
CA LYS A 38 19.23 13.06 22.43
C LYS A 38 18.23 13.89 21.63
N THR A 39 18.51 15.17 21.44
CA THR A 39 17.59 16.13 20.82
C THR A 39 18.01 16.50 19.39
N GLU A 40 18.93 15.73 18.79
CA GLU A 40 19.32 15.99 17.40
C GLU A 40 18.21 15.51 16.44
N ILE A 41 17.48 16.48 15.89
CA ILE A 41 16.31 16.32 15.03
C ILE A 41 16.63 15.52 13.78
N ASP A 42 17.79 15.73 13.15
CA ASP A 42 18.15 14.99 11.93
C ASP A 42 18.41 13.50 12.24
N ALA A 43 19.05 13.21 13.37
CA ALA A 43 19.29 11.83 13.80
C ALA A 43 17.98 11.13 14.22
N LEU A 44 17.06 11.86 14.87
CA LEU A 44 15.72 11.37 15.19
C LEU A 44 14.91 11.06 13.92
N HIS A 45 14.94 11.94 12.92
CA HIS A 45 14.25 11.73 11.64
C HIS A 45 14.82 10.53 10.88
N VAL A 46 16.14 10.38 10.79
CA VAL A 46 16.78 9.19 10.19
C VAL A 46 16.39 7.91 10.94
N LYS A 47 16.33 7.95 12.27
CA LYS A 47 15.86 6.82 13.08
C LYS A 47 14.41 6.45 12.74
N ILE A 48 13.52 7.43 12.61
CA ILE A 48 12.12 7.21 12.22
C ILE A 48 12.05 6.52 10.86
N VAL A 49 12.75 7.05 9.85
CA VAL A 49 12.76 6.46 8.50
C VAL A 49 13.27 5.02 8.53
N ALA A 50 14.36 4.75 9.26
CA ALA A 50 14.89 3.40 9.40
C ALA A 50 13.88 2.45 10.07
N LEU A 51 13.20 2.88 11.14
CA LEU A 51 12.17 2.07 11.79
C LEU A 51 11.00 1.76 10.86
N LEU A 52 10.56 2.71 10.05
CA LEU A 52 9.51 2.49 9.05
C LEU A 52 9.90 1.47 8.00
N LYS A 53 11.16 1.52 7.54
CA LYS A 53 11.69 0.57 6.56
C LYS A 53 11.89 -0.84 7.11
N LEU A 54 11.89 -0.98 8.44
CA LEU A 54 11.91 -2.24 9.16
C LEU A 54 10.52 -2.69 9.63
N ASP A 55 9.46 -2.02 9.16
CA ASP A 55 8.07 -2.24 9.57
C ASP A 55 7.83 -2.13 11.09
N ARG A 56 8.69 -1.40 11.80
CA ARG A 56 8.58 -1.13 13.25
C ARG A 56 7.79 0.15 13.51
N TYR A 57 6.52 0.16 13.10
CA TYR A 57 5.69 1.35 13.07
C TYR A 57 5.43 1.95 14.46
N GLU A 58 5.15 1.14 15.47
CA GLU A 58 4.93 1.57 16.86
C GLU A 58 6.19 2.21 17.46
N ASP A 59 7.37 1.70 17.11
CA ASP A 59 8.64 2.27 17.55
C ASP A 59 8.88 3.64 16.91
N ALA A 60 8.57 3.78 15.62
CA ALA A 60 8.65 5.05 14.93
C ALA A 60 7.70 6.09 15.55
N LEU A 61 6.48 5.70 15.90
CA LEU A 61 5.51 6.56 16.59
C LEU A 61 6.03 7.06 17.93
N ARG A 62 6.62 6.18 18.75
CA ARG A 62 7.21 6.60 20.03
C ARG A 62 8.28 7.67 19.86
N VAL A 63 9.17 7.50 18.87
CA VAL A 63 10.22 8.50 18.58
C VAL A 63 9.62 9.84 18.18
N VAL A 64 8.59 9.85 17.32
CA VAL A 64 7.90 11.10 16.91
C VAL A 64 7.18 11.77 18.08
N GLU A 65 6.48 11.01 18.91
CA GLU A 65 5.69 11.52 20.03
C GLU A 65 6.58 12.16 21.10
N GLU A 66 7.75 11.57 21.37
CA GLU A 66 8.76 12.05 22.33
C GLU A 66 9.63 13.20 21.79
N GLY A 67 9.75 13.35 20.46
CA GLY A 67 10.68 14.29 19.82
C GLY A 67 10.21 15.75 19.68
N GLY A 68 8.99 16.06 20.15
CA GLY A 68 8.45 17.43 20.16
C GLY A 68 7.97 17.94 18.79
N ASP A 69 7.51 19.20 18.76
CA ASP A 69 6.78 19.76 17.62
C ASP A 69 7.65 19.93 16.36
N LEU A 70 8.91 20.34 16.51
CA LEU A 70 9.85 20.48 15.39
C LEU A 70 10.08 19.14 14.67
N LEU A 71 10.16 18.04 15.41
CA LEU A 71 10.30 16.71 14.81
C LEU A 71 9.01 16.29 14.12
N LYS A 72 7.85 16.54 14.73
CA LYS A 72 6.53 16.24 14.13
C LYS A 72 6.31 16.99 12.82
N GLU A 73 6.76 18.23 12.73
CA GLU A 73 6.72 19.01 11.48
C GLU A 73 7.67 18.44 10.43
N LYS A 74 8.92 18.13 10.80
CA LYS A 74 9.91 17.56 9.88
C LYS A 74 9.51 16.17 9.38
N ALA A 75 8.93 15.35 10.25
CA ALA A 75 8.59 13.95 10.01
C ALA A 75 7.08 13.75 9.73
N ALA A 76 6.38 14.77 9.24
CA ALA A 76 4.91 14.73 9.12
C ALA A 76 4.42 13.57 8.23
N LEU A 77 5.15 13.28 7.14
CA LEU A 77 4.85 12.15 6.26
C LEU A 77 5.06 10.82 6.98
N GLU A 78 6.23 10.63 7.58
CA GLU A 78 6.60 9.40 8.28
C GLU A 78 5.66 9.13 9.46
N TRP A 79 5.28 10.18 10.19
CA TRP A 79 4.32 10.09 11.28
C TRP A 79 2.94 9.66 10.78
N ALA A 80 2.41 10.32 9.74
CA ALA A 80 1.14 9.96 9.13
C ALA A 80 1.15 8.52 8.59
N TYR A 81 2.25 8.11 7.96
CA TYR A 81 2.40 6.75 7.45
C TYR A 81 2.41 5.71 8.57
N ALA A 82 3.16 5.95 9.66
CA ALA A 82 3.16 5.07 10.83
C ALA A 82 1.75 4.94 11.45
N LEU A 83 1.05 6.06 11.63
CA LEU A 83 -0.33 6.09 12.14
C LEU A 83 -1.30 5.30 11.23
N TYR A 84 -1.17 5.46 9.91
CA TYR A 84 -1.96 4.72 8.92
C TYR A 84 -1.73 3.21 9.03
N LYS A 85 -0.46 2.78 9.12
CA LYS A 85 -0.09 1.36 9.21
C LYS A 85 -0.61 0.67 10.46
N VAL A 86 -0.70 1.38 11.59
CA VAL A 86 -1.30 0.87 12.85
C VAL A 86 -2.81 1.10 12.96
N GLY A 87 -3.46 1.62 11.92
CA GLY A 87 -4.92 1.81 11.89
C GLY A 87 -5.45 3.03 12.64
N ARG A 88 -4.59 3.97 13.06
CA ARG A 88 -4.98 5.21 13.76
C ARG A 88 -5.40 6.31 12.77
N TYR A 89 -6.44 6.05 11.97
CA TYR A 89 -6.86 6.90 10.85
C TYR A 89 -7.29 8.32 11.24
N THR A 90 -7.97 8.49 12.37
CA THR A 90 -8.38 9.82 12.88
C THR A 90 -7.18 10.69 13.23
N ASP A 91 -6.08 10.08 13.68
CA ASP A 91 -4.86 10.81 14.01
C ASP A 91 -4.14 11.25 12.73
N VAL A 92 -4.19 10.45 11.67
CA VAL A 92 -3.69 10.84 10.33
C VAL A 92 -4.37 12.12 9.84
N GLU A 93 -5.69 12.22 9.96
CA GLU A 93 -6.41 13.45 9.59
C GLU A 93 -5.94 14.66 10.39
N GLY A 94 -5.57 14.46 11.65
CA GLY A 94 -4.96 15.50 12.51
C GLY A 94 -3.60 15.97 11.98
N VAL A 95 -2.75 15.04 11.53
CA VAL A 95 -1.45 15.35 10.92
C VAL A 95 -1.63 16.10 9.60
N VAL A 96 -2.47 15.58 8.71
CA VAL A 96 -2.77 16.20 7.41
C VAL A 96 -3.29 17.62 7.55
N ARG A 97 -4.25 17.84 8.47
CA ARG A 97 -4.81 19.17 8.73
C ARG A 97 -3.77 20.19 9.18
N LYS A 98 -2.81 19.77 10.00
CA LYS A 98 -1.70 20.63 10.46
C LYS A 98 -0.70 20.91 9.34
N ALA A 99 -0.41 19.92 8.49
CA ALA A 99 0.52 20.04 7.38
C ALA A 99 -0.04 20.79 6.15
N GLY A 100 -1.36 21.03 6.09
CA GLY A 100 -2.01 21.68 4.96
C GLY A 100 -1.97 20.81 3.70
N ARG A 101 -1.52 21.35 2.55
CA ARG A 101 -1.36 20.54 1.32
C ARG A 101 -0.26 19.47 1.44
N GLY A 102 0.64 19.61 2.41
CA GLY A 102 1.67 18.61 2.70
C GLY A 102 2.61 18.29 1.53
N SER A 103 3.39 17.22 1.71
CA SER A 103 4.16 16.61 0.61
C SER A 103 3.26 15.73 -0.26
N ARG A 104 3.72 15.40 -1.49
CA ARG A 104 3.05 14.44 -2.38
C ARG A 104 2.81 13.09 -1.68
N GLY A 105 3.80 12.60 -0.94
CA GLY A 105 3.67 11.39 -0.12
C GLY A 105 2.59 11.52 0.96
N LEU A 106 2.44 12.68 1.60
CA LEU A 106 1.41 12.87 2.62
C LEU A 106 0.00 12.83 2.02
N ARG A 107 -0.16 13.36 0.80
CA ARG A 107 -1.41 13.28 0.03
C ARG A 107 -1.78 11.84 -0.34
N HIS A 108 -0.80 10.98 -0.64
CA HIS A 108 -1.06 9.54 -0.82
C HIS A 108 -1.61 8.90 0.45
N VAL A 109 -0.97 9.15 1.60
CA VAL A 109 -1.44 8.64 2.90
C VAL A 109 -2.83 9.18 3.22
N GLU A 110 -3.11 10.45 2.90
CA GLU A 110 -4.46 11.01 3.05
C GLU A 110 -5.49 10.27 2.18
N ALA A 111 -5.20 10.05 0.89
CA ALA A 111 -6.12 9.36 -0.02
C ALA A 111 -6.39 7.92 0.45
N GLN A 112 -5.34 7.19 0.84
CA GLN A 112 -5.46 5.85 1.39
C GLN A 112 -6.27 5.84 2.69
N THR A 113 -6.07 6.84 3.56
CA THR A 113 -6.86 6.99 4.79
C THR A 113 -8.32 7.27 4.49
N CYS A 114 -8.62 8.14 3.53
CA CYS A 114 -9.99 8.42 3.11
C CYS A 114 -10.67 7.15 2.56
N TYR A 115 -9.95 6.34 1.78
CA TYR A 115 -10.45 5.04 1.31
C TYR A 115 -10.76 4.09 2.47
N ARG A 116 -9.90 4.00 3.49
CA ARG A 116 -10.13 3.16 4.69
C ARG A 116 -11.29 3.65 5.55
N LEU A 117 -11.57 4.95 5.54
CA LEU A 117 -12.71 5.58 6.20
C LEU A 117 -13.98 5.63 5.34
N GLU A 118 -13.97 4.99 4.16
CA GLU A 118 -15.07 4.96 3.19
C GLU A 118 -15.49 6.35 2.64
N ASP A 119 -14.65 7.38 2.81
CA ASP A 119 -14.80 8.66 2.11
C ASP A 119 -14.21 8.55 0.69
N PHE A 120 -14.84 7.72 -0.13
CA PHE A 120 -14.40 7.43 -1.50
C PHE A 120 -14.43 8.66 -2.40
N ARG A 121 -15.31 9.63 -2.13
CA ARG A 121 -15.37 10.88 -2.87
C ARG A 121 -14.10 11.69 -2.64
N LYS A 122 -13.72 11.90 -1.38
CA LYS A 122 -12.49 12.63 -1.06
C LYS A 122 -11.26 11.89 -1.55
N ALA A 123 -11.22 10.56 -1.42
CA ALA A 123 -10.14 9.74 -1.98
C ALA A 123 -10.00 9.94 -3.49
N ALA A 124 -11.11 9.90 -4.25
CA ALA A 124 -11.10 10.10 -5.69
C ALA A 124 -10.62 11.50 -6.09
N ASP A 125 -11.05 12.53 -5.37
CA ASP A 125 -10.60 13.91 -5.61
C ASP A 125 -9.09 14.05 -5.38
N ILE A 126 -8.54 13.42 -4.35
CA ILE A 126 -7.09 13.45 -4.08
C ILE A 126 -6.31 12.67 -5.12
N TYR A 127 -6.74 11.45 -5.48
CA TYR A 127 -6.08 10.66 -6.52
C TYR A 127 -6.08 11.36 -7.87
N LYS A 128 -7.20 12.00 -8.25
CA LYS A 128 -7.25 12.83 -9.46
C LYS A 128 -6.21 13.95 -9.43
N GLN A 129 -6.13 14.69 -8.32
CA GLN A 129 -5.13 15.74 -8.17
C GLN A 129 -3.69 15.21 -8.16
N LEU A 130 -3.46 13.97 -7.71
CA LEU A 130 -2.14 13.33 -7.73
C LEU A 130 -1.75 12.89 -9.15
N SER A 131 -2.71 12.40 -9.94
CA SER A 131 -2.51 12.03 -11.34
C SER A 131 -2.30 13.23 -12.26
N GLU A 132 -2.95 14.36 -11.98
CA GLU A 132 -2.76 15.62 -12.74
C GLU A 132 -1.43 16.32 -12.40
N ASP A 133 -0.93 16.11 -11.19
CA ASP A 133 0.35 16.66 -10.72
C ASP A 133 1.50 15.73 -11.11
N THR A 134 2.11 15.98 -12.26
CA THR A 134 3.26 15.20 -12.78
C THR A 134 4.60 15.62 -12.16
N SER A 135 4.60 16.61 -11.26
CA SER A 135 5.82 17.10 -10.63
C SER A 135 6.18 16.24 -9.41
N GLY A 136 7.42 15.71 -9.40
CA GLY A 136 7.92 14.93 -8.27
C GLY A 136 7.38 13.51 -8.15
N GLY A 137 6.91 12.92 -9.25
CA GLY A 137 6.59 11.50 -9.28
C GLY A 137 7.83 10.63 -9.06
N VAL A 138 7.65 9.51 -8.34
CA VAL A 138 8.66 8.48 -8.13
C VAL A 138 8.40 7.29 -9.05
N GLU A 139 9.42 6.47 -9.27
CA GLU A 139 9.32 5.25 -10.08
C GLU A 139 8.16 4.37 -9.61
N ASN A 140 7.38 3.83 -10.55
CA ASN A 140 6.17 3.00 -10.34
C ASN A 140 4.95 3.67 -9.68
N GLU A 141 5.04 4.93 -9.23
CA GLU A 141 3.92 5.64 -8.59
C GLU A 141 2.67 5.73 -9.47
N GLU A 142 2.85 5.87 -10.78
CA GLU A 142 1.73 5.96 -11.73
C GLU A 142 0.87 4.69 -11.71
N ASN A 143 1.48 3.51 -11.65
CA ASN A 143 0.75 2.24 -11.54
C ASN A 143 0.00 2.14 -10.21
N ASP A 144 0.63 2.52 -9.10
CA ASP A 144 -0.02 2.51 -7.78
C ASP A 144 -1.22 3.46 -7.74
N LEU A 145 -1.08 4.66 -8.33
CA LEU A 145 -2.18 5.62 -8.47
C LEU A 145 -3.32 5.03 -9.30
N LEU A 146 -3.02 4.36 -10.41
CA LEU A 146 -4.04 3.73 -11.26
C LEU A 146 -4.80 2.63 -10.51
N ILE A 147 -4.09 1.75 -9.80
CA ILE A 147 -4.70 0.67 -9.01
C ILE A 147 -5.61 1.26 -7.92
N ASN A 148 -5.11 2.21 -7.15
CA ASN A 148 -5.85 2.81 -6.04
C ASN A 148 -7.04 3.66 -6.52
N SER A 149 -6.87 4.43 -7.60
CA SER A 149 -7.97 5.19 -8.22
C SER A 149 -9.04 4.26 -8.77
N SER A 150 -8.65 3.13 -9.38
CA SER A 150 -9.57 2.12 -9.92
C SER A 150 -10.37 1.42 -8.80
N ALA A 151 -9.72 1.11 -7.66
CA ALA A 151 -10.40 0.59 -6.48
C ALA A 151 -11.43 1.60 -5.95
N THR A 152 -11.03 2.88 -5.87
CA THR A 152 -11.90 3.97 -5.42
C THR A 152 -13.11 4.15 -6.36
N ASP A 153 -12.88 4.12 -7.67
CA ASP A 153 -13.93 4.17 -8.69
C ASP A 153 -14.92 2.99 -8.54
N ALA A 154 -14.42 1.79 -8.28
CA ALA A 154 -15.29 0.62 -8.04
C ALA A 154 -16.18 0.83 -6.80
N GLN A 155 -15.64 1.38 -5.71
CA GLN A 155 -16.42 1.68 -4.50
C GLN A 155 -17.44 2.80 -4.71
N LEU A 156 -17.13 3.81 -5.53
CA LEU A 156 -18.09 4.85 -5.92
C LEU A 156 -19.29 4.26 -6.68
N GLU A 157 -19.08 3.27 -7.55
CA GLU A 157 -20.19 2.56 -8.21
C GLU A 157 -21.08 1.84 -7.16
N TRP A 158 -20.47 1.12 -6.22
CA TRP A 158 -21.19 0.43 -5.13
C TRP A 158 -21.98 1.40 -4.24
N ALA A 159 -21.45 2.59 -4.00
CA ALA A 159 -22.10 3.65 -3.23
C ALA A 159 -23.22 4.38 -4.03
N GLY A 160 -23.51 3.97 -5.28
CA GLY A 160 -24.47 4.65 -6.15
C GLY A 160 -23.99 6.01 -6.68
N GLN A 161 -22.68 6.27 -6.57
CA GLN A 161 -22.02 7.51 -6.99
C GLN A 161 -21.25 7.35 -8.30
N GLY A 162 -21.66 6.45 -9.19
CA GLY A 162 -21.04 6.17 -10.50
C GLY A 162 -20.91 7.36 -11.47
N HIS A 163 -21.49 8.52 -11.14
CA HIS A 163 -21.29 9.76 -11.87
C HIS A 163 -19.95 10.46 -11.53
N LEU A 164 -19.30 10.09 -10.41
CA LEU A 164 -18.01 10.61 -9.97
C LEU A 164 -16.82 9.78 -10.48
N VAL A 165 -17.09 8.57 -10.96
CA VAL A 165 -16.09 7.64 -11.51
C VAL A 165 -15.32 8.28 -12.65
N GLN A 166 -13.99 8.31 -12.54
CA GLN A 166 -13.14 8.92 -13.56
C GLN A 166 -12.94 7.98 -14.76
N LYS A 167 -12.76 6.67 -14.53
CA LYS A 167 -12.47 5.69 -15.60
C LYS A 167 -13.49 4.55 -15.63
N LYS A 168 -14.59 4.75 -16.36
CA LYS A 168 -15.66 3.74 -16.49
C LYS A 168 -15.26 2.49 -17.26
N ARG A 169 -14.25 2.58 -18.13
CA ARG A 169 -13.78 1.47 -18.96
C ARG A 169 -12.26 1.37 -18.88
N PRO A 170 -11.71 0.30 -18.29
CA PRO A 170 -10.27 0.06 -18.31
C PRO A 170 -9.80 -0.25 -19.75
N SER A 171 -8.56 0.11 -20.07
CA SER A 171 -7.90 -0.27 -21.32
C SER A 171 -7.52 -1.76 -21.29
N ARG A 172 -7.07 -2.29 -22.43
CA ARG A 172 -6.60 -3.68 -22.49
C ARG A 172 -5.33 -3.87 -21.67
N GLU A 173 -4.47 -2.86 -21.69
CA GLU A 173 -3.20 -2.80 -20.96
C GLU A 173 -3.45 -2.77 -19.45
N ASP A 174 -4.43 -2.00 -18.97
CA ASP A 174 -4.79 -1.98 -17.54
C ASP A 174 -5.14 -3.38 -17.04
N LEU A 175 -5.87 -4.16 -17.86
CA LEU A 175 -6.34 -5.49 -17.51
C LEU A 175 -5.23 -6.57 -17.56
N GLU A 176 -3.97 -6.20 -17.83
CA GLU A 176 -2.82 -7.09 -17.66
C GLU A 176 -2.37 -7.19 -16.19
N VAL A 177 -2.67 -6.16 -15.38
CA VAL A 177 -2.47 -6.15 -13.92
C VAL A 177 -3.70 -6.77 -13.25
N PHE A 178 -3.49 -7.72 -12.33
CA PHE A 178 -4.61 -8.51 -11.80
C PHE A 178 -5.52 -7.69 -10.88
N GLU A 179 -4.95 -6.76 -10.11
CA GLU A 179 -5.66 -5.82 -9.23
C GLU A 179 -6.59 -4.92 -10.03
N MET A 180 -6.11 -4.41 -11.18
CA MET A 180 -6.91 -3.61 -12.10
C MET A 180 -8.06 -4.42 -12.72
N ALA A 181 -7.81 -5.67 -13.10
CA ALA A 181 -8.85 -6.57 -13.59
C ALA A 181 -9.89 -6.90 -12.50
N TYR A 182 -9.44 -7.07 -11.25
CA TYR A 182 -10.32 -7.28 -10.10
C TYR A 182 -11.20 -6.06 -9.82
N ASN A 183 -10.61 -4.86 -9.75
CA ASN A 183 -11.33 -3.60 -9.52
C ASN A 183 -12.36 -3.33 -10.63
N ALA A 184 -11.98 -3.57 -11.90
CA ALA A 184 -12.89 -3.48 -13.02
C ALA A 184 -14.07 -4.46 -12.91
N ALA A 185 -13.82 -5.67 -12.39
CA ALA A 185 -14.87 -6.62 -12.14
C ALA A 185 -15.82 -6.13 -11.04
N CYS A 186 -15.28 -5.63 -9.92
CA CYS A 186 -16.06 -5.05 -8.83
C CYS A 186 -16.98 -3.92 -9.32
N GLY A 187 -16.46 -2.99 -10.14
CA GLY A 187 -17.27 -1.93 -10.73
C GLY A 187 -18.35 -2.45 -11.69
N SER A 188 -18.05 -3.48 -12.49
CA SER A 188 -19.05 -4.12 -13.37
C SER A 188 -20.17 -4.79 -12.56
N ILE A 189 -19.82 -5.45 -11.46
CA ILE A 189 -20.77 -6.10 -10.56
C ILE A 189 -21.66 -5.05 -9.88
N ALA A 190 -21.09 -3.93 -9.42
CA ALA A 190 -21.84 -2.82 -8.83
C ALA A 190 -22.90 -2.26 -9.80
N ARG A 191 -22.59 -2.20 -11.10
CA ARG A 191 -23.53 -1.80 -12.15
C ARG A 191 -24.53 -2.87 -12.57
N GLY A 192 -24.48 -4.07 -11.96
CA GLY A 192 -25.33 -5.20 -12.32
C GLY A 192 -24.90 -5.95 -13.60
N GLU A 193 -23.73 -5.63 -14.15
CA GLU A 193 -23.15 -6.25 -15.36
C GLU A 193 -22.50 -7.60 -14.99
N LEU A 194 -23.27 -8.51 -14.39
CA LEU A 194 -22.76 -9.73 -13.74
C LEU A 194 -21.97 -10.64 -14.68
N ALA A 195 -22.41 -10.80 -15.93
CA ALA A 195 -21.69 -11.61 -16.91
C ALA A 195 -20.30 -11.01 -17.24
N GLN A 196 -20.21 -9.69 -17.35
CA GLN A 196 -18.94 -8.99 -17.55
C GLN A 196 -18.05 -9.11 -16.31
N GLY A 197 -18.64 -8.95 -15.12
CA GLY A 197 -17.95 -9.15 -13.84
C GLY A 197 -17.32 -10.54 -13.73
N GLU A 198 -18.04 -11.59 -14.14
CA GLU A 198 -17.52 -12.96 -14.14
C GLU A 198 -16.30 -13.14 -15.06
N ILE A 199 -16.36 -12.60 -16.28
CA ILE A 199 -15.25 -12.64 -17.25
C ILE A 199 -14.02 -11.93 -16.68
N LEU A 200 -14.21 -10.75 -16.09
CA LEU A 200 -13.12 -9.95 -15.51
C LEU A 200 -12.50 -10.62 -14.28
N LEU A 201 -13.31 -11.25 -13.42
CA LEU A 201 -12.80 -12.01 -12.29
C LEU A 201 -11.98 -13.23 -12.74
N ARG A 202 -12.44 -13.97 -13.76
CA ARG A 202 -11.66 -15.08 -14.34
C ARG A 202 -10.32 -14.58 -14.87
N ARG A 203 -10.33 -13.42 -15.52
CA ARG A 203 -9.11 -12.76 -16.00
C ARG A 203 -8.18 -12.37 -14.85
N ALA A 204 -8.70 -11.73 -13.79
CA ALA A 204 -7.93 -11.37 -12.60
C ALA A 204 -7.27 -12.61 -11.96
N LYS A 205 -8.03 -13.67 -11.72
CA LYS A 205 -7.52 -14.95 -11.19
C LYS A 205 -6.43 -15.53 -12.10
N GLY A 206 -6.64 -15.53 -13.41
CA GLY A 206 -5.66 -16.01 -14.39
C GLY A 206 -4.36 -15.19 -14.40
N LYS A 207 -4.45 -13.86 -14.33
CA LYS A 207 -3.28 -12.97 -14.28
C LYS A 207 -2.47 -13.15 -13.00
N TYR A 208 -3.16 -13.28 -11.86
CA TYR A 208 -2.54 -13.61 -10.59
C TYR A 208 -1.75 -14.92 -10.66
N LEU A 209 -2.40 -16.00 -11.08
CA LEU A 209 -1.77 -17.33 -11.19
C LEU A 209 -0.61 -17.34 -12.18
N PHE A 210 -0.73 -16.62 -13.31
CA PHE A 210 0.34 -16.51 -14.29
C PHE A 210 1.54 -15.71 -13.78
N SER A 211 1.31 -14.58 -13.12
CA SER A 211 2.37 -13.79 -12.47
C SER A 211 3.12 -14.64 -11.43
N ARG A 212 2.39 -15.42 -10.63
CA ARG A 212 3.00 -16.31 -9.64
C ARG A 212 3.80 -17.44 -10.29
N PHE A 213 3.29 -18.03 -11.36
CA PHE A 213 4.01 -19.06 -12.12
C PHE A 213 5.33 -18.53 -12.70
N LEU A 214 5.33 -17.32 -13.26
CA LEU A 214 6.56 -16.70 -13.78
C LEU A 214 7.59 -16.46 -12.68
N ARG A 215 7.19 -15.93 -11.52
CA ARG A 215 8.10 -15.74 -10.38
C ARG A 215 8.72 -17.06 -9.90
N LEU A 216 7.92 -18.12 -9.76
CA LEU A 216 8.44 -19.44 -9.38
C LEU A 216 9.48 -19.97 -10.37
N ARG A 217 9.31 -19.65 -11.66
CA ARG A 217 10.28 -20.02 -12.70
C ARG A 217 11.57 -19.22 -12.60
N GLU A 218 11.50 -17.91 -12.36
CA GLU A 218 12.68 -17.05 -12.15
C GLU A 218 13.51 -17.49 -10.94
N ILE A 219 12.84 -17.86 -9.84
CA ILE A 219 13.48 -18.44 -8.64
C ILE A 219 14.19 -19.75 -9.01
N ALA A 220 13.52 -20.64 -9.76
CA ALA A 220 14.08 -21.92 -10.16
C ALA A 220 15.27 -21.79 -11.12
N ASP A 221 15.27 -20.76 -11.97
CA ASP A 221 16.32 -20.49 -12.95
C ASP A 221 17.55 -19.79 -12.32
N GLY A 222 17.52 -19.48 -11.01
CA GLY A 222 18.69 -19.04 -10.23
C GLY A 222 18.93 -17.53 -10.17
N ASP A 223 17.97 -16.71 -10.62
CA ASP A 223 18.01 -15.24 -10.50
C ASP A 223 17.66 -14.78 -9.06
N LEU A 224 18.48 -15.23 -8.10
CA LEU A 224 18.22 -15.11 -6.66
C LEU A 224 18.26 -13.66 -6.14
N CYS A 225 18.90 -12.74 -6.86
CA CYS A 225 19.07 -11.34 -6.44
C CYS A 225 17.76 -10.53 -6.43
N ASN A 226 16.73 -10.95 -7.19
CA ASN A 226 15.40 -10.34 -7.18
C ASN A 226 14.34 -11.25 -6.52
N ALA A 227 14.73 -12.45 -6.09
CA ALA A 227 13.86 -13.54 -5.63
C ALA A 227 13.51 -13.48 -4.13
N LEU A 228 13.64 -12.31 -3.50
CA LEU A 228 13.36 -12.20 -2.08
C LEU A 228 11.84 -12.22 -1.84
N GLU A 229 11.45 -13.30 -1.15
CA GLU A 229 10.13 -13.63 -0.60
C GLU A 229 9.17 -14.43 -1.52
N GLU A 230 9.43 -15.74 -1.61
CA GLU A 230 8.36 -16.67 -1.93
C GLU A 230 7.29 -16.59 -0.83
N LEU A 231 6.16 -15.94 -1.16
CA LEU A 231 4.95 -16.01 -0.31
C LEU A 231 4.66 -17.45 0.15
N SER A 232 4.31 -17.59 1.42
CA SER A 232 3.73 -18.80 2.00
C SER A 232 2.44 -19.20 1.29
N ASP A 233 2.02 -20.45 1.45
CA ASP A 233 0.75 -20.92 0.87
C ASP A 233 -0.45 -20.20 1.50
N GLU A 234 -0.34 -19.80 2.77
CA GLU A 234 -1.30 -18.97 3.47
C GLU A 234 -1.43 -17.58 2.83
N GLU A 235 -0.32 -16.92 2.51
CA GLU A 235 -0.33 -15.61 1.85
C GLU A 235 -0.89 -15.69 0.42
N LYS A 236 -0.50 -16.70 -0.36
CA LYS A 236 -1.08 -16.94 -1.70
C LYS A 236 -2.59 -17.12 -1.62
N THR A 237 -3.02 -17.86 -0.60
CA THR A 237 -4.44 -18.13 -0.33
C THR A 237 -5.19 -16.86 0.04
N ALA A 238 -4.61 -16.03 0.91
CA ALA A 238 -5.18 -14.74 1.30
C ALA A 238 -5.30 -13.75 0.12
N GLU A 239 -4.32 -13.70 -0.78
CA GLU A 239 -4.35 -12.82 -1.96
C GLU A 239 -5.45 -13.21 -2.97
N ILE A 240 -5.68 -14.52 -3.19
CA ILE A 240 -6.66 -14.99 -4.17
C ILE A 240 -8.08 -15.08 -3.63
N LEU A 241 -8.25 -15.07 -2.30
CA LEU A 241 -9.55 -15.24 -1.65
C LEU A 241 -10.57 -14.18 -2.09
N PRO A 242 -10.28 -12.86 -2.10
CA PRO A 242 -11.27 -11.84 -2.49
C PRO A 242 -11.80 -12.03 -3.92
N ILE A 243 -10.92 -12.44 -4.85
CA ILE A 243 -11.30 -12.74 -6.23
C ILE A 243 -12.25 -13.94 -6.26
N THR A 244 -11.90 -15.00 -5.51
CA THR A 244 -12.64 -16.26 -5.51
C THR A 244 -14.02 -16.11 -4.86
N VAL A 245 -14.11 -15.39 -3.73
CA VAL A 245 -15.39 -15.07 -3.07
C VAL A 245 -16.29 -14.27 -4.00
N GLN A 246 -15.76 -13.26 -4.68
CA GLN A 246 -16.54 -12.45 -5.61
C GLN A 246 -17.00 -13.27 -6.83
N GLN A 247 -16.19 -14.24 -7.31
CA GLN A 247 -16.61 -15.20 -8.34
C GLN A 247 -17.78 -16.06 -7.89
N ILE A 248 -17.72 -16.62 -6.68
CA ILE A 248 -18.81 -17.43 -6.11
C ILE A 248 -20.10 -16.59 -6.06
N TYR A 249 -20.02 -15.37 -5.55
CA TYR A 249 -21.17 -14.45 -5.51
C TYR A 249 -21.79 -14.24 -6.89
N VAL A 250 -20.98 -13.91 -7.89
CA VAL A 250 -21.46 -13.65 -9.26
C VAL A 250 -22.06 -14.92 -9.88
N LEU A 251 -21.43 -16.08 -9.71
CA LEU A 251 -21.94 -17.36 -10.22
C LEU A 251 -23.31 -17.69 -9.61
N ILE A 252 -23.49 -17.48 -8.31
CA ILE A 252 -24.79 -17.64 -7.63
C ILE A 252 -25.83 -16.70 -8.24
N LYS A 253 -25.50 -15.41 -8.40
CA LYS A 253 -26.41 -14.41 -8.98
C LYS A 253 -26.78 -14.69 -10.44
N LEU A 254 -25.91 -15.38 -11.18
CA LEU A 254 -26.16 -15.85 -12.55
C LEU A 254 -26.89 -17.21 -12.61
N GLY A 255 -27.20 -17.84 -11.47
CA GLY A 255 -27.82 -19.17 -11.41
C GLY A 255 -26.87 -20.33 -11.75
N LYS A 256 -25.57 -20.09 -11.85
CA LYS A 256 -24.52 -21.09 -12.13
C LYS A 256 -24.11 -21.83 -10.86
N ILE A 257 -25.06 -22.45 -10.16
CA ILE A 257 -24.88 -23.00 -8.81
C ILE A 257 -23.79 -24.06 -8.75
N ARG A 258 -23.74 -24.99 -9.72
CA ARG A 258 -22.73 -26.05 -9.76
C ARG A 258 -21.30 -25.52 -9.87
N GLU A 259 -21.10 -24.44 -10.64
CA GLU A 259 -19.79 -23.80 -10.77
C GLU A 259 -19.41 -23.11 -9.44
N ALA A 260 -20.38 -22.47 -8.78
CA ALA A 260 -20.17 -21.83 -7.48
C ALA A 260 -19.81 -22.85 -6.37
N GLU A 261 -20.50 -23.99 -6.31
CA GLU A 261 -20.22 -25.08 -5.36
C GLU A 261 -18.82 -25.65 -5.57
N LYS A 262 -18.44 -25.91 -6.83
CA LYS A 262 -17.09 -26.35 -7.17
C LYS A 262 -16.04 -25.37 -6.66
N LEU A 263 -16.21 -24.09 -6.95
CA LEU A 263 -15.27 -23.05 -6.55
C LEU A 263 -15.22 -22.88 -5.02
N SER A 264 -16.37 -23.02 -4.34
CA SER A 264 -16.44 -22.98 -2.88
C SER A 264 -15.68 -24.13 -2.23
N SER A 265 -15.65 -25.31 -2.83
CA SER A 265 -14.87 -26.45 -2.31
C SER A 265 -13.36 -26.25 -2.39
N GLU A 266 -12.89 -25.34 -3.25
CA GLU A 266 -11.47 -24.96 -3.34
C GLU A 266 -11.07 -24.01 -2.19
N ILE A 267 -12.03 -23.30 -1.58
CA ILE A 267 -11.81 -22.45 -0.41
C ILE A 267 -11.98 -23.32 0.85
N SER A 268 -10.88 -23.83 1.40
CA SER A 268 -10.93 -24.56 2.69
C SER A 268 -11.28 -23.59 3.84
N ILE A 269 -12.55 -23.58 4.28
CA ILE A 269 -13.07 -22.66 5.32
C ILE A 269 -12.34 -22.84 6.67
N GLU A 270 -11.88 -24.06 6.98
CA GLU A 270 -11.17 -24.40 8.23
C GLU A 270 -9.84 -23.64 8.45
N ARG A 271 -9.27 -23.02 7.42
CA ARG A 271 -8.03 -22.22 7.54
C ARG A 271 -8.26 -20.74 7.87
N TYR A 272 -9.50 -20.24 7.83
CA TYR A 272 -9.78 -18.79 7.93
C TYR A 272 -10.32 -18.32 9.30
N GLU A 273 -10.69 -19.23 10.21
CA GLU A 273 -11.07 -18.85 11.58
C GLU A 273 -9.89 -18.28 12.40
N VAL A 274 -8.65 -18.56 11.99
CA VAL A 274 -7.43 -18.09 12.68
C VAL A 274 -6.97 -16.71 12.21
N LEU A 275 -7.46 -16.21 11.06
CA LEU A 275 -7.02 -14.95 10.47
C LEU A 275 -7.84 -13.72 10.91
N PHE A 276 -8.98 -13.93 11.57
CA PHE A 276 -9.87 -12.88 12.08
C PHE A 276 -10.09 -12.94 13.60
N SER A 277 -9.32 -13.78 14.29
CA SER A 277 -9.22 -13.87 15.76
C SER A 277 -7.96 -13.18 16.27
#